data_AF-A0A970YGP2-F1
#
_entry.id   AF-A0A970YGP2-F1
#
_cell.length_a   1.000
_cell.length_b   1.000
_cell.length_c   1.000
_cell.angle_alpha   90.00
_cell.angle_beta   90.00
_cell.angle_gamma   90.00
#
_symmetry.space_group_name_H-M   'P 1'
#
loop_
_entity.id
_entity.type
_entity.pdbx_description
1 polymer ?
#
loop_
_entity_poly.entity_id
_entity_poly.type
_entity_poly.pdbx_seq_one_letter_code
_entity_poly.pdbx_strand_id
1 'polypeptide(L)'
;MGTPRFRRLGLVLAVVLVLSGVMPAYAADPGGTAEPPVLEVQVSDTGDWALLLPGAPPDLNSQAIGALTQRFGLAVPSLALDTSYLRMADDTGVSMLALVKQGEDVTVFLNGEALTTLTLTEEALGSVAGGMAPELEQLATWLSGASVATVVRLPAGEGLALDLSRSLRPDVEAESLNVIDLGATISPDGRLISVAGLDAAQLGLGMTLFDPAMLEVLPLDELGLRELGLTVVGGGVGLSVSGEDWLRLGWDPDYLLANADRFAGMAGMTLPAEQMSLAGLAVDWLKETRLSADVFLADQPSEGETVLRLGRPVNVAINGGSLAVEGVDLGMYLGPAITQYIEPLGAVVLDWEGSNRLLRWSVREKPMPPIELETGTLAKILGMFLPGVMPWDSLDPMLSGADFTALGVYEGMAEPNVEAAQRALEPERNIGRMRVPITINRLDGRVAVWGHSLPLTAMGPGIPGMIAANLGMLGPDTQKVDVALGGPGVDVGLDGSYAHIQWDSTTRDNLVEVALDLVNRTFGLPPALSQGFGKTALDAGIGALGRVGLHLDVTLTEEFIPAGTLERMVGRFTGVPVPAAP
;
A
#
# COMPACT_ATOMS: atom_id res chain seq x y z
N MET A 1 18.11 20.76 29.08
CA MET A 1 16.80 21.39 28.80
C MET A 1 17.00 22.35 27.65
N GLY A 2 16.57 21.94 26.46
CA GLY A 2 16.72 22.75 25.26
C GLY A 2 15.83 23.99 25.33
N THR A 3 16.37 25.12 24.89
CA THR A 3 15.59 26.29 24.49
C THR A 3 15.47 26.26 22.97
N PRO A 4 14.38 25.75 22.37
CA PRO A 4 14.23 25.78 20.93
C PRO A 4 13.17 26.83 20.51
N ARG A 5 13.29 27.28 19.25
CA ARG A 5 12.23 27.83 18.38
C ARG A 5 11.98 29.35 18.30
N PHE A 6 12.18 30.17 19.34
CA PHE A 6 11.82 31.62 19.23
C PHE A 6 12.79 32.50 18.40
N ARG A 7 14.07 32.14 18.25
CA ARG A 7 15.04 32.90 17.40
C ARG A 7 14.78 32.75 15.90
N ARG A 8 14.25 31.59 15.46
CA ARG A 8 13.85 31.35 14.05
C ARG A 8 12.64 32.19 13.68
N LEU A 9 11.74 32.42 14.63
CA LEU A 9 10.60 33.31 14.45
C LEU A 9 11.05 34.76 14.24
N GLY A 10 12.13 35.23 14.88
CA GLY A 10 12.58 36.63 14.72
C GLY A 10 13.11 36.95 13.33
N LEU A 11 13.87 36.03 12.71
CA LEU A 11 14.37 36.20 11.34
C LEU A 11 13.23 36.03 10.32
N VAL A 12 12.38 35.01 10.50
CA VAL A 12 11.20 34.79 9.66
C VAL A 12 10.21 35.94 9.80
N LEU A 13 9.98 36.47 11.00
CA LEU A 13 9.12 37.62 11.25
C LEU A 13 9.74 38.92 10.74
N ALA A 14 11.07 39.08 10.77
CA ALA A 14 11.74 40.22 10.15
C ALA A 14 11.68 40.15 8.62
N VAL A 15 11.87 38.97 8.03
CA VAL A 15 11.67 38.72 6.60
C VAL A 15 10.20 38.92 6.23
N VAL A 16 9.25 38.40 7.00
CA VAL A 16 7.81 38.59 6.82
C VAL A 16 7.41 40.05 7.02
N LEU A 17 7.97 40.79 8.00
CA LEU A 17 7.72 42.22 8.21
C LEU A 17 8.34 43.10 7.11
N VAL A 18 9.45 42.66 6.52
CA VAL A 18 10.05 43.31 5.33
C VAL A 18 9.21 43.00 4.08
N LEU A 19 8.77 41.75 3.92
CA LEU A 19 7.85 41.32 2.85
C LEU A 19 6.47 41.99 2.98
N SER A 20 5.96 42.21 4.19
CA SER A 20 4.62 42.75 4.45
C SER A 20 4.61 44.28 4.61
N GLY A 21 5.73 44.91 4.98
CA GLY A 21 5.81 46.33 5.30
C GLY A 21 6.48 47.21 4.23
N VAL A 22 7.36 46.65 3.39
CA VAL A 22 8.19 47.44 2.45
C VAL A 22 7.72 47.28 0.98
N MET A 23 6.94 46.25 0.67
CA MET A 23 6.64 45.80 -0.71
C MET A 23 5.45 46.43 -1.46
N PRO A 24 4.40 46.99 -0.82
CA PRO A 24 3.32 47.64 -1.57
C PRO A 24 3.82 48.78 -2.47
N ALA A 25 5.00 49.34 -2.18
CA ALA A 25 5.62 50.42 -2.94
C ALA A 25 6.42 49.96 -4.18
N TYR A 26 6.82 48.68 -4.26
CA TYR A 26 7.63 48.14 -5.38
C TYR A 26 6.86 47.21 -6.32
N ALA A 27 5.71 46.67 -5.91
CA ALA A 27 4.88 45.78 -6.73
C ALA A 27 3.95 46.52 -7.73
N ALA A 28 4.16 47.82 -7.94
CA ALA A 28 3.35 48.65 -8.83
C ALA A 28 3.77 48.54 -10.31
N ASP A 29 3.82 47.33 -10.86
CA ASP A 29 3.65 47.16 -12.31
C ASP A 29 3.04 45.78 -12.62
N PRO A 30 1.69 45.68 -12.77
CA PRO A 30 1.01 44.42 -13.03
C PRO A 30 1.20 43.89 -14.46
N GLY A 31 1.99 44.57 -15.32
CA GLY A 31 2.07 44.30 -16.75
C GLY A 31 3.43 43.86 -17.31
N GLY A 32 4.45 43.65 -16.47
CA GLY A 32 5.83 43.39 -16.93
C GLY A 32 6.26 41.92 -16.85
N THR A 33 6.65 41.33 -17.97
CA THR A 33 7.28 40.00 -18.09
C THR A 33 8.74 39.96 -17.58
N ALA A 34 9.04 40.53 -16.42
CA ALA A 34 10.42 40.68 -15.93
C ALA A 34 10.61 39.97 -14.59
N GLU A 35 11.77 39.32 -14.44
CA GLU A 35 12.23 38.58 -13.26
C GLU A 35 11.85 39.26 -11.91
N PRO A 36 11.52 38.48 -10.86
CA PRO A 36 11.13 39.04 -9.57
C PRO A 36 12.22 39.97 -9.01
N PRO A 37 11.86 41.10 -8.38
CA PRO A 37 12.82 41.94 -7.69
C PRO A 37 13.60 41.13 -6.64
N VAL A 38 14.93 41.24 -6.65
CA VAL A 38 15.83 40.50 -5.77
C VAL A 38 16.26 41.38 -4.59
N LEU A 39 15.91 40.95 -3.38
CA LEU A 39 16.42 41.46 -2.12
C LEU A 39 17.60 40.61 -1.67
N GLU A 40 18.80 41.18 -1.59
CA GLU A 40 19.99 40.44 -1.16
C GLU A 40 20.37 40.81 0.27
N VAL A 41 20.58 39.81 1.12
CA VAL A 41 21.11 39.95 2.47
C VAL A 41 22.48 39.32 2.50
N GLN A 42 23.51 40.12 2.70
CA GLN A 42 24.87 39.64 2.91
C GLN A 42 25.16 39.52 4.40
N VAL A 43 25.63 38.34 4.82
CA VAL A 43 26.02 38.03 6.19
C VAL A 43 27.55 37.94 6.27
N SER A 44 28.14 38.63 7.24
CA SER A 44 29.59 38.60 7.50
C SER A 44 29.99 37.42 8.40
N ASP A 45 31.30 37.19 8.51
CA ASP A 45 31.88 36.19 9.42
C ASP A 45 31.56 36.45 10.92
N THR A 46 31.21 37.70 11.25
CA THR A 46 30.82 38.11 12.62
C THR A 46 29.33 37.90 12.90
N GLY A 47 28.55 37.52 11.88
CA GLY A 47 27.09 37.39 11.97
C GLY A 47 26.33 38.69 11.74
N ASP A 48 27.02 39.80 11.51
CA ASP A 48 26.40 41.05 11.09
C ASP A 48 25.83 40.87 9.68
N TRP A 49 24.69 41.50 9.42
CA TRP A 49 24.06 41.46 8.10
C TRP A 49 23.76 42.85 7.56
N ALA A 50 23.76 42.96 6.22
CA ALA A 50 23.35 44.15 5.47
C ALA A 50 22.36 43.77 4.37
N LEU A 51 21.28 44.53 4.26
CA LEU A 51 20.33 44.43 3.15
C LEU A 51 20.83 45.29 1.98
N LEU A 52 21.00 44.66 0.83
CA LEU A 52 21.36 45.26 -0.44
C LEU A 52 20.11 45.38 -1.29
N LEU A 53 19.75 46.63 -1.59
CA LEU A 53 18.66 46.97 -2.50
C LEU A 53 19.25 47.40 -3.85
N PRO A 54 18.76 46.88 -4.99
CA PRO A 54 19.24 47.30 -6.30
C PRO A 54 19.17 48.82 -6.48
N GLY A 55 20.31 49.47 -6.72
CA GLY A 55 20.38 50.91 -6.99
C GLY A 55 20.29 51.84 -5.76
N ALA A 56 20.23 51.30 -4.54
CA ALA A 56 20.25 52.09 -3.31
C ALA A 56 21.47 51.73 -2.42
N PRO A 57 22.03 52.70 -1.67
CA PRO A 57 23.06 52.39 -0.70
C PRO A 57 22.54 51.43 0.39
N PRO A 58 23.40 50.54 0.95
CA PRO A 58 23.03 49.61 2.01
C PRO A 58 22.81 50.35 3.35
N ASP A 59 21.71 51.08 3.44
CA ASP A 59 21.39 51.89 4.62
C ASP A 59 20.76 51.05 5.74
N LEU A 60 20.30 49.82 5.44
CA LEU A 60 19.66 48.93 6.41
C LEU A 60 20.58 47.75 6.74
N ASN A 61 21.20 47.82 7.91
CA ASN A 61 22.06 46.77 8.45
C ASN A 61 21.83 46.57 9.95
N SER A 62 22.25 45.42 10.45
CA SER A 62 22.13 45.01 11.86
C SER A 62 22.70 46.04 12.86
N GLN A 63 23.80 46.71 12.52
CA GLN A 63 24.45 47.71 13.37
C GLN A 63 23.66 49.03 13.42
N ALA A 64 23.11 49.48 12.28
CA ALA A 64 22.28 50.68 12.19
C ALA A 64 20.97 50.53 12.97
N ILE A 65 20.32 49.36 12.89
CA ILE A 65 19.11 49.06 13.68
C ILE A 65 19.46 48.93 15.17
N GLY A 66 20.58 48.29 15.50
CA GLY A 66 21.10 48.25 16.87
C GLY A 66 21.33 49.64 17.46
N ALA A 67 21.92 50.56 16.68
CA ALA A 67 22.12 51.95 17.09
C ALA A 67 20.80 52.72 17.25
N LEU A 68 19.80 52.49 16.38
CA LEU A 68 18.47 53.09 16.48
C LEU A 68 17.73 52.61 17.73
N THR A 69 17.68 51.30 17.96
CA THR A 69 17.02 50.71 19.14
C THR A 69 17.63 51.22 20.44
N GLN A 70 18.97 51.31 20.52
CA GLN A 70 19.67 51.93 21.64
C GLN A 70 19.31 53.42 21.81
N ARG A 71 19.24 54.17 20.71
CA ARG A 71 18.87 55.60 20.72
C ARG A 71 17.44 55.83 21.22
N PHE A 72 16.54 54.90 20.97
CA PHE A 72 15.14 54.95 21.43
C PHE A 72 14.91 54.20 22.76
N GLY A 73 15.95 53.68 23.41
CA GLY A 73 15.82 52.94 24.67
C GLY A 73 15.07 51.61 24.55
N LEU A 74 14.96 51.05 23.33
CA LEU A 74 14.35 49.76 23.08
C LEU A 74 15.39 48.67 23.39
N ALA A 75 15.10 47.81 24.37
CA ALA A 75 15.94 46.67 24.72
C ALA A 75 15.75 45.53 23.72
N VAL A 76 16.16 45.75 22.47
CA VAL A 76 16.14 44.73 21.43
C VAL A 76 17.43 43.91 21.53
N PRO A 77 17.38 42.57 21.58
CA PRO A 77 18.57 41.74 21.53
C PRO A 77 19.37 41.98 20.25
N SER A 78 20.66 41.60 20.24
CA SER A 78 21.49 41.68 19.03
C SER A 78 20.77 41.01 17.86
N LEU A 79 20.71 41.72 16.74
CA LEU A 79 20.13 41.24 15.48
C LEU A 79 21.17 40.51 14.62
N ALA A 80 22.42 40.40 15.09
CA ALA A 80 23.44 39.58 14.45
C ALA A 80 23.10 38.08 14.58
N LEU A 81 23.39 37.33 13.53
CA LEU A 81 23.31 35.88 13.52
C LEU A 81 24.37 35.28 14.46
N ASP A 82 23.99 34.24 15.21
CA ASP A 82 24.92 33.54 16.09
C ASP A 82 26.02 32.86 15.27
N THR A 83 27.29 32.99 15.67
CA THR A 83 28.42 32.38 14.95
C THR A 83 28.36 30.86 14.95
N SER A 84 27.62 30.25 15.89
CA SER A 84 27.32 28.82 15.83
C SER A 84 26.51 28.42 14.59
N TYR A 85 25.63 29.30 14.08
CA TYR A 85 24.86 29.04 12.86
C TYR A 85 25.72 29.21 11.62
N LEU A 86 26.64 30.18 11.61
CA LEU A 86 27.62 30.31 10.54
C LEU A 86 28.51 29.08 10.44
N ARG A 87 28.98 28.58 11.59
CA ARG A 87 29.77 27.34 11.66
C ARG A 87 28.97 26.14 11.19
N MET A 88 27.72 26.00 11.63
CA MET A 88 26.85 24.90 11.18
C MET A 88 26.62 24.95 9.67
N ALA A 89 26.40 26.14 9.10
CA ALA A 89 26.26 26.31 7.66
C ALA A 89 27.55 25.94 6.92
N ASP A 90 28.71 26.40 7.40
CA ASP A 90 30.02 26.03 6.83
C ASP A 90 30.29 24.52 6.90
N ASP A 91 30.08 23.91 8.08
CA ASP A 91 30.25 22.48 8.33
C ASP A 91 29.31 21.63 7.44
N THR A 92 28.17 22.18 7.03
CA THR A 92 27.20 21.52 6.13
C THR A 92 27.29 21.99 4.67
N GLY A 93 28.22 22.88 4.34
CA GLY A 93 28.43 23.41 2.99
C GLY A 93 27.29 24.30 2.48
N VAL A 94 26.49 24.90 3.36
CA VAL A 94 25.47 25.88 3.01
C VAL A 94 26.11 27.26 2.88
N SER A 95 25.94 27.88 1.72
CA SER A 95 26.57 29.14 1.34
C SER A 95 25.56 30.18 0.84
N MET A 96 24.41 29.73 0.31
CA MET A 96 23.29 30.58 -0.08
C MET A 96 21.96 29.93 0.31
N LEU A 97 21.01 30.72 0.82
CA LEU A 97 19.60 30.38 0.95
C LEU A 97 18.80 31.41 0.16
N ALA A 98 17.85 31.00 -0.70
CA ALA A 98 16.91 31.94 -1.27
C ALA A 98 15.46 31.48 -1.09
N LEU A 99 14.56 32.45 -0.97
CA LEU A 99 13.11 32.25 -1.03
C LEU A 99 12.59 33.09 -2.18
N VAL A 100 12.04 32.43 -3.19
CA VAL A 100 11.54 33.06 -4.41
C VAL A 100 10.05 32.83 -4.47
N LYS A 101 9.29 33.92 -4.46
CA LYS A 101 7.86 33.95 -4.63
C LYS A 101 7.54 34.41 -6.05
N GLN A 102 6.77 33.63 -6.80
CA GLN A 102 6.33 33.93 -8.17
C GLN A 102 4.89 33.45 -8.36
N GLY A 103 3.92 34.36 -8.48
CA GLY A 103 2.51 33.97 -8.61
C GLY A 103 2.03 33.17 -7.39
N GLU A 104 1.54 31.95 -7.58
CA GLU A 104 1.09 31.09 -6.47
C GLU A 104 2.24 30.33 -5.78
N ASP A 105 3.43 30.35 -6.39
CA ASP A 105 4.56 29.51 -5.99
C ASP A 105 5.52 30.25 -5.05
N VAL A 106 6.00 29.53 -4.04
CA VAL A 106 7.09 29.91 -3.14
C VAL A 106 8.14 28.81 -3.17
N THR A 107 9.24 29.05 -3.86
CA THR A 107 10.37 28.11 -3.98
C THR A 107 11.48 28.48 -3.02
N VAL A 108 11.95 27.49 -2.25
CA VAL A 108 13.16 27.58 -1.43
C VAL A 108 14.34 27.05 -2.23
N PHE A 109 15.40 27.84 -2.32
CA PHE A 109 16.67 27.45 -2.93
C PHE A 109 17.75 27.29 -1.88
N LEU A 110 18.60 26.28 -2.06
CA LEU A 110 19.80 26.05 -1.29
C LEU A 110 21.00 26.00 -2.24
N ASN A 111 21.98 26.87 -2.02
CA ASN A 111 23.18 26.97 -2.86
C ASN A 111 22.88 27.18 -4.36
N GLY A 112 21.77 27.86 -4.68
CA GLY A 112 21.34 28.11 -6.06
C GLY A 112 20.52 27.00 -6.70
N GLU A 113 20.32 25.86 -6.03
CA GLU A 113 19.46 24.77 -6.48
C GLU A 113 18.09 24.86 -5.79
N ALA A 114 17.00 24.63 -6.52
CA ALA A 114 15.67 24.57 -5.91
C ALA A 114 15.57 23.31 -5.04
N LEU A 115 15.14 23.50 -3.80
CA LEU A 115 14.98 22.43 -2.82
C LEU A 115 13.53 21.96 -2.75
N THR A 116 12.62 22.91 -2.61
CA THR A 116 11.18 22.65 -2.49
C THR A 116 10.38 23.84 -2.98
N THR A 117 9.21 23.60 -3.55
CA THR A 117 8.24 24.63 -3.95
C THR A 117 6.93 24.39 -3.22
N LEU A 118 6.39 25.42 -2.60
CA LEU A 118 5.05 25.44 -2.04
C LEU A 118 4.14 26.27 -2.94
N THR A 119 3.05 25.71 -3.40
CA THR A 119 1.99 26.40 -4.14
C THR A 119 0.77 26.52 -3.25
N LEU A 120 0.26 27.73 -3.08
CA LEU A 120 -1.03 28.02 -2.44
C LEU A 120 -1.98 28.53 -3.52
N THR A 121 -3.05 27.78 -3.79
CA THR A 121 -3.97 28.08 -4.90
C THR A 121 -4.86 29.28 -4.61
N GLU A 122 -5.34 29.94 -5.66
CA GLU A 122 -6.37 30.97 -5.56
C GLU A 122 -7.65 30.45 -4.86
N GLU A 123 -8.04 29.20 -5.08
CA GLU A 123 -9.19 28.56 -4.41
C GLU A 123 -9.00 28.50 -2.88
N ALA A 124 -7.83 28.10 -2.39
CA ALA A 124 -7.53 28.08 -0.96
C ALA A 124 -7.55 29.50 -0.36
N LEU A 125 -6.88 30.44 -1.04
CA LEU A 125 -6.80 31.83 -0.59
C LEU A 125 -8.17 32.50 -0.57
N GLY A 126 -9.00 32.25 -1.59
CA GLY A 126 -10.37 32.73 -1.70
C GLY A 126 -11.27 32.15 -0.62
N SER A 127 -11.16 30.85 -0.35
CA SER A 127 -11.95 30.17 0.69
C SER A 127 -11.61 30.68 2.10
N VAL A 128 -10.32 30.85 2.42
CA VAL A 128 -9.88 31.39 3.71
C VAL A 128 -10.27 32.86 3.86
N ALA A 129 -10.05 33.68 2.83
CA ALA A 129 -10.40 35.09 2.87
C ALA A 129 -11.92 35.30 2.94
N GLY A 130 -12.71 34.59 2.12
CA GLY A 130 -14.16 34.72 2.09
C GLY A 130 -14.86 34.13 3.31
N GLY A 131 -14.36 33.01 3.84
CA GLY A 131 -14.99 32.27 4.94
C GLY A 131 -14.55 32.70 6.33
N MET A 132 -13.24 32.86 6.57
CA MET A 132 -12.71 33.03 7.93
C MET A 132 -12.25 34.44 8.26
N ALA A 133 -11.65 35.15 7.30
CA ALA A 133 -11.04 36.45 7.55
C ALA A 133 -11.17 37.39 6.33
N PRO A 134 -12.36 37.98 6.12
CA PRO A 134 -12.63 38.90 5.01
C PRO A 134 -11.65 40.09 4.95
N GLU A 135 -11.15 40.52 6.10
CA GLU A 135 -10.11 41.54 6.20
C GLU A 135 -8.78 41.18 5.52
N LEU A 136 -8.55 39.88 5.25
CA LEU A 136 -7.36 39.38 4.57
C LEU A 136 -7.53 39.29 3.05
N GLU A 137 -8.69 39.61 2.47
CA GLU A 137 -8.94 39.51 1.02
C GLU A 137 -7.88 40.28 0.20
N GLN A 138 -7.56 41.50 0.62
CA GLN A 138 -6.51 42.30 -0.04
C GLN A 138 -5.11 41.69 0.11
N LEU A 139 -4.83 41.04 1.25
CA LEU A 139 -3.57 40.33 1.48
C LEU A 139 -3.53 39.06 0.63
N ALA A 140 -4.63 38.33 0.50
CA ALA A 140 -4.77 37.13 -0.33
C ALA A 140 -4.56 37.47 -1.82
N THR A 141 -5.18 38.54 -2.32
CA THR A 141 -4.96 39.04 -3.69
C THR A 141 -3.49 39.46 -3.91
N TRP A 142 -2.86 40.08 -2.92
CA TRP A 142 -1.44 40.39 -3.00
C TRP A 142 -0.58 39.12 -2.98
N LEU A 143 -0.90 38.16 -2.11
CA LEU A 143 -0.19 36.90 -1.97
C LEU A 143 -0.29 36.04 -3.24
N SER A 144 -1.39 36.07 -3.99
CA SER A 144 -1.48 35.37 -5.29
C SER A 144 -0.72 36.12 -6.40
N GLY A 145 -0.80 37.45 -6.46
CA GLY A 145 -0.23 38.24 -7.57
C GLY A 145 1.24 38.67 -7.43
N ALA A 146 1.80 38.74 -6.23
CA ALA A 146 3.15 39.30 -6.01
C ALA A 146 4.27 38.48 -6.67
N SER A 147 5.46 39.06 -6.84
CA SER A 147 6.67 38.32 -7.19
C SER A 147 7.86 38.97 -6.49
N VAL A 148 8.68 38.18 -5.79
CA VAL A 148 9.84 38.65 -5.04
C VAL A 148 10.84 37.51 -4.83
N ALA A 149 12.14 37.79 -4.95
CA ALA A 149 13.19 36.90 -4.48
C ALA A 149 13.90 37.52 -3.27
N THR A 150 14.07 36.76 -2.20
CA THR A 150 14.93 37.10 -1.06
C THR A 150 16.11 36.14 -1.02
N VAL A 151 17.33 36.64 -1.08
CA VAL A 151 18.56 35.86 -1.12
C VAL A 151 19.41 36.19 0.10
N VAL A 152 19.71 35.18 0.92
CA VAL A 152 20.64 35.28 2.04
C VAL A 152 21.96 34.63 1.64
N ARG A 153 23.02 35.41 1.61
CA ARG A 153 24.39 34.96 1.33
C ARG A 153 25.18 34.86 2.61
N LEU A 154 25.73 33.68 2.84
CA LEU A 154 26.70 33.46 3.90
C LEU A 154 28.12 33.74 3.38
N PRO A 155 29.12 33.90 4.27
CA PRO A 155 30.47 34.28 3.85
C PRO A 155 31.09 33.36 2.78
N ALA A 156 30.83 32.05 2.87
CA ALA A 156 31.31 31.07 1.90
C ALA A 156 30.60 31.13 0.52
N GLY A 157 29.53 31.93 0.39
CA GLY A 157 28.67 32.00 -0.81
C GLY A 157 28.78 33.30 -1.60
N GLU A 158 29.81 34.09 -1.33
CA GLU A 158 30.09 35.32 -2.08
C GLU A 158 30.31 34.98 -3.57
N GLY A 159 29.45 35.50 -4.45
CA GLY A 159 29.54 35.30 -5.90
C GLY A 159 28.72 34.15 -6.51
N LEU A 160 28.00 33.34 -5.72
CA LEU A 160 27.09 32.33 -6.28
C LEU A 160 25.86 32.98 -6.97
N ALA A 161 25.56 32.62 -8.21
CA ALA A 161 24.36 33.12 -8.87
C ALA A 161 23.11 32.33 -8.43
N LEU A 162 21.99 33.01 -8.23
CA LEU A 162 20.69 32.36 -8.12
C LEU A 162 20.20 32.08 -9.53
N ASP A 163 20.00 30.81 -9.87
CA ASP A 163 19.50 30.40 -11.18
C ASP A 163 17.98 30.16 -11.11
N LEU A 164 17.22 31.20 -11.44
CA LEU A 164 15.74 31.15 -11.44
C LEU A 164 15.18 30.24 -12.54
N SER A 165 16.00 29.78 -13.50
CA SER A 165 15.55 28.84 -14.53
C SER A 165 15.33 27.43 -14.00
N ARG A 166 15.87 27.11 -12.82
CA ARG A 166 15.74 25.81 -12.14
C ARG A 166 14.53 25.80 -11.21
N SER A 167 13.34 26.08 -11.73
CA SER A 167 12.11 26.01 -10.94
C SER A 167 11.68 24.56 -10.72
N LEU A 168 11.35 24.19 -9.49
CA LEU A 168 10.59 22.97 -9.20
C LEU A 168 9.11 23.28 -9.33
N ARG A 169 8.40 22.53 -10.18
CA ARG A 169 6.94 22.56 -10.23
C ARG A 169 6.41 21.31 -9.52
N PRO A 170 5.53 21.44 -8.52
CA PRO A 170 4.86 20.29 -7.94
C PRO A 170 3.96 19.67 -9.00
N ASP A 171 4.29 18.46 -9.43
CA ASP A 171 3.40 17.64 -10.25
C ASP A 171 2.85 16.50 -9.38
N VAL A 172 1.70 16.77 -8.77
CA VAL A 172 0.99 15.82 -7.88
C VAL A 172 -0.01 14.95 -8.64
N GLU A 173 -0.11 15.13 -9.97
CA GLU A 173 -0.99 14.38 -10.87
C GLU A 173 -0.22 13.44 -11.80
N ALA A 174 1.11 13.37 -11.66
CA ALA A 174 1.97 12.51 -12.48
C ALA A 174 1.45 11.06 -12.51
N GLU A 175 1.39 10.48 -13.72
CA GLU A 175 1.10 9.07 -13.90
C GLU A 175 2.09 8.24 -13.08
N SER A 176 1.56 7.43 -12.17
CA SER A 176 2.35 6.58 -11.27
C SER A 176 2.12 5.13 -11.62
N LEU A 177 3.19 4.34 -11.56
CA LEU A 177 3.14 2.90 -11.81
C LEU A 177 2.33 2.18 -10.73
N ASN A 178 2.51 2.60 -9.49
CA ASN A 178 1.81 2.09 -8.33
C ASN A 178 0.79 3.13 -7.86
N VAL A 179 -0.40 2.67 -7.47
CA VAL A 179 -1.50 3.50 -6.97
C VAL A 179 -2.03 2.88 -5.68
N ILE A 180 -2.07 3.67 -4.63
CA ILE A 180 -2.62 3.28 -3.33
C ILE A 180 -3.63 4.36 -2.95
N ASP A 181 -4.92 4.08 -3.09
CA ASP A 181 -5.99 5.01 -2.75
C ASP A 181 -6.76 4.48 -1.55
N LEU A 182 -6.72 5.23 -0.45
CA LEU A 182 -7.35 4.90 0.81
C LEU A 182 -8.43 5.93 1.14
N GLY A 183 -9.58 5.47 1.58
CA GLY A 183 -10.66 6.33 2.05
C GLY A 183 -10.95 6.13 3.53
N ALA A 184 -11.43 7.17 4.21
CA ALA A 184 -12.01 7.04 5.55
C ALA A 184 -13.20 7.99 5.70
N THR A 185 -14.23 7.55 6.43
CA THR A 185 -15.34 8.42 6.83
C THR A 185 -15.33 8.64 8.33
N ILE A 186 -15.47 9.90 8.71
CA ILE A 186 -15.61 10.36 10.09
C ILE A 186 -16.96 11.07 10.20
N SER A 187 -17.72 10.80 11.25
CA SER A 187 -18.98 11.50 11.48
C SER A 187 -18.76 12.94 11.96
N PRO A 188 -19.76 13.83 11.82
CA PRO A 188 -19.67 15.21 12.31
C PRO A 188 -19.38 15.34 13.81
N ASP A 189 -19.67 14.30 14.61
CA ASP A 189 -19.32 14.21 16.03
C ASP A 189 -17.91 13.61 16.29
N GLY A 190 -17.09 13.44 15.26
CA GLY A 190 -15.68 13.04 15.36
C GLY A 190 -15.43 11.55 15.55
N ARG A 191 -16.44 10.69 15.36
CA ARG A 191 -16.29 9.23 15.42
C ARG A 191 -15.86 8.66 14.08
N LEU A 192 -14.90 7.74 14.09
CA LEU A 192 -14.55 6.98 12.89
C LEU A 192 -15.69 6.02 12.51
N ILE A 193 -16.24 6.17 11.31
CA ILE A 193 -17.34 5.35 10.79
C ILE A 193 -16.80 4.19 9.97
N SER A 194 -15.88 4.49 9.06
CA SER A 194 -15.28 3.48 8.18
C SER A 194 -13.89 3.87 7.72
N VAL A 195 -13.10 2.87 7.37
CA VAL A 195 -11.78 2.99 6.74
C VAL A 195 -11.71 1.96 5.66
N ALA A 196 -11.21 2.34 4.48
CA ALA A 196 -11.07 1.44 3.34
C ALA A 196 -12.41 0.77 2.93
N GLY A 197 -13.55 1.45 3.16
CA GLY A 197 -14.89 0.91 2.94
C GLY A 197 -15.34 -0.13 3.98
N LEU A 198 -14.51 -0.42 4.99
CA LEU A 198 -14.82 -1.32 6.09
C LEU A 198 -15.33 -0.54 7.30
N ASP A 199 -16.38 -1.05 7.94
CA ASP A 199 -16.91 -0.50 9.19
C ASP A 199 -15.83 -0.50 10.27
N ALA A 200 -15.53 0.68 10.81
CA ALA A 200 -14.51 0.87 11.82
C ALA A 200 -14.80 0.05 13.09
N ALA A 201 -16.06 -0.18 13.43
CA ALA A 201 -16.42 -1.02 14.58
C ALA A 201 -16.02 -2.49 14.37
N GLN A 202 -16.08 -3.00 13.14
CA GLN A 202 -15.66 -4.37 12.81
C GLN A 202 -14.14 -4.54 12.92
N LEU A 203 -13.38 -3.47 12.64
CA LEU A 203 -11.93 -3.43 12.80
C LEU A 203 -11.49 -3.20 14.26
N GLY A 204 -12.44 -3.02 15.19
CA GLY A 204 -12.14 -2.61 16.57
C GLY A 204 -11.62 -1.16 16.67
N LEU A 205 -11.84 -0.36 15.63
CA LEU A 205 -11.41 1.04 15.49
C LEU A 205 -12.56 2.04 15.71
N GLY A 206 -13.72 1.61 16.21
CA GLY A 206 -14.88 2.46 16.49
C GLY A 206 -14.67 3.44 17.65
N MET A 207 -13.71 4.35 17.49
CA MET A 207 -13.29 5.34 18.46
C MET A 207 -13.59 6.77 17.98
N THR A 208 -13.71 7.68 18.94
CA THR A 208 -13.77 9.12 18.68
C THR A 208 -12.34 9.61 18.40
N LEU A 209 -12.07 9.99 17.15
CA LEU A 209 -10.75 10.49 16.71
C LEU A 209 -10.57 11.97 17.03
N PHE A 210 -11.66 12.74 16.91
CA PHE A 210 -11.67 14.18 17.15
C PHE A 210 -12.69 14.52 18.22
N ASP A 211 -12.32 15.43 19.12
CA ASP A 211 -13.28 16.00 20.07
C ASP A 211 -14.38 16.72 19.27
N PRO A 212 -15.67 16.41 19.46
CA PRO A 212 -16.76 17.13 18.81
C PRO A 212 -16.65 18.65 19.01
N ALA A 213 -16.16 19.11 20.18
CA ALA A 213 -15.96 20.52 20.45
C ALA A 213 -14.86 21.15 19.58
N MET A 214 -13.86 20.38 19.13
CA MET A 214 -12.87 20.84 18.16
C MET A 214 -13.48 21.02 16.77
N LEU A 215 -14.34 20.09 16.34
CA LEU A 215 -15.01 20.15 15.05
C LEU A 215 -16.06 21.27 14.99
N GLU A 216 -16.76 21.54 16.10
CA GLU A 216 -17.71 22.66 16.22
C GLU A 216 -17.02 24.04 16.13
N VAL A 217 -15.77 24.15 16.57
CA VAL A 217 -14.99 25.41 16.52
C VAL A 217 -14.33 25.62 15.16
N LEU A 218 -14.15 24.54 14.38
CA LEU A 218 -13.67 24.66 13.01
C LEU A 218 -14.83 25.09 12.11
N PRO A 219 -14.65 26.12 11.26
CA PRO A 219 -15.69 26.58 10.35
C PRO A 219 -15.77 25.63 9.13
N LEU A 220 -16.08 24.35 9.37
CA LEU A 220 -16.06 23.29 8.36
C LEU A 220 -17.03 23.59 7.22
N ASP A 221 -18.23 24.09 7.52
CA ASP A 221 -19.21 24.48 6.51
C ASP A 221 -18.79 25.73 5.72
N GLU A 222 -18.12 26.70 6.36
CA GLU A 222 -17.70 27.97 5.72
C GLU A 222 -16.45 27.76 4.84
N LEU A 223 -15.57 26.83 5.22
CA LEU A 223 -14.42 26.39 4.44
C LEU A 223 -14.78 25.28 3.43
N GLY A 224 -16.03 24.81 3.42
CA GLY A 224 -16.47 23.71 2.57
C GLY A 224 -15.73 22.40 2.86
N LEU A 225 -15.20 22.17 4.06
CA LEU A 225 -14.45 20.98 4.48
C LEU A 225 -15.38 19.77 4.69
N ARG A 226 -15.89 19.21 3.59
CA ARG A 226 -16.66 17.95 3.58
C ARG A 226 -15.80 16.74 3.25
N GLU A 227 -14.72 16.99 2.53
CA GLU A 227 -13.74 16.00 2.11
C GLU A 227 -12.36 16.66 2.19
N LEU A 228 -11.38 15.92 2.70
CA LEU A 228 -9.98 16.31 2.73
C LEU A 228 -9.17 15.24 2.01
N GLY A 229 -8.60 15.56 0.87
CA GLY A 229 -7.74 14.66 0.11
C GLY A 229 -6.28 14.98 0.33
N LEU A 230 -5.47 13.96 0.60
CA LEU A 230 -4.01 14.04 0.63
C LEU A 230 -3.46 13.14 -0.47
N THR A 231 -2.77 13.71 -1.44
CA THR A 231 -2.06 12.95 -2.47
C THR A 231 -0.56 13.08 -2.24
N VAL A 232 0.18 11.99 -2.27
CA VAL A 232 1.64 11.94 -2.17
C VAL A 232 2.18 11.18 -3.37
N VAL A 233 3.10 11.80 -4.09
CA VAL A 233 3.83 11.22 -5.22
C VAL A 233 5.33 11.47 -5.03
N GLY A 234 6.16 10.84 -5.87
CA GLY A 234 7.61 11.02 -5.88
C GLY A 234 8.09 12.46 -5.79
N GLY A 235 7.45 13.35 -6.56
CA GLY A 235 7.82 14.74 -6.68
C GLY A 235 7.07 15.70 -5.75
N GLY A 236 6.16 15.24 -4.89
CA GLY A 236 5.40 16.16 -4.05
C GLY A 236 4.22 15.59 -3.25
N VAL A 237 3.62 16.47 -2.45
CA VAL A 237 2.34 16.28 -1.77
C VAL A 237 1.32 17.30 -2.29
N GLY A 238 0.09 16.87 -2.56
CA GLY A 238 -1.08 17.71 -2.76
C GLY A 238 -2.06 17.57 -1.62
N LEU A 239 -2.68 18.68 -1.22
CA LEU A 239 -3.81 18.73 -0.32
C LEU A 239 -4.99 19.32 -1.09
N SER A 240 -6.10 18.59 -1.13
CA SER A 240 -7.37 19.04 -1.68
C SER A 240 -8.44 19.11 -0.58
N VAL A 241 -9.39 20.01 -0.77
CA VAL A 241 -10.57 20.17 0.09
C VAL A 241 -11.79 20.14 -0.81
N SER A 242 -12.68 19.17 -0.60
CA SER A 242 -13.90 18.97 -1.39
C SER A 242 -13.65 18.92 -2.90
N GLY A 243 -12.56 18.26 -3.29
CA GLY A 243 -12.16 18.09 -4.69
C GLY A 243 -11.45 19.30 -5.30
N GLU A 244 -11.28 20.41 -4.58
CA GLU A 244 -10.49 21.56 -5.02
C GLU A 244 -9.07 21.49 -4.44
N ASP A 245 -8.06 21.70 -5.26
CA ASP A 245 -6.68 21.73 -4.79
C ASP A 245 -6.41 22.99 -4.00
N TRP A 246 -5.83 22.83 -2.81
CA TRP A 246 -5.56 23.94 -1.90
C TRP A 246 -4.08 24.22 -1.74
N LEU A 247 -3.28 23.17 -1.60
CA LEU A 247 -1.86 23.28 -1.33
C LEU A 247 -1.11 22.20 -2.09
N ARG A 248 -0.01 22.57 -2.74
CA ARG A 248 0.91 21.62 -3.37
C ARG A 248 2.32 21.89 -2.86
N LEU A 249 3.01 20.86 -2.41
CA LEU A 249 4.40 20.91 -1.99
C LEU A 249 5.21 20.02 -2.92
N GLY A 250 6.09 20.60 -3.73
CA GLY A 250 6.98 19.89 -4.63
C GLY A 250 8.40 19.79 -4.09
N TRP A 251 9.12 18.74 -4.45
CA TRP A 251 10.55 18.56 -4.18
C TRP A 251 11.20 17.70 -5.26
N ASP A 252 12.54 17.72 -5.32
CA ASP A 252 13.32 16.79 -6.13
C ASP A 252 13.78 15.60 -5.27
N PRO A 253 13.21 14.39 -5.44
CA PRO A 253 13.58 13.23 -4.64
C PRO A 253 15.04 12.79 -4.86
N ASP A 254 15.60 12.97 -6.06
CA ASP A 254 17.00 12.65 -6.37
C ASP A 254 17.95 13.61 -5.66
N TYR A 255 17.64 14.91 -5.70
CA TYR A 255 18.41 15.90 -4.97
C TYR A 255 18.36 15.66 -3.46
N LEU A 256 17.18 15.36 -2.91
CA LEU A 256 17.02 15.07 -1.48
C LEU A 256 17.84 13.86 -1.05
N LEU A 257 17.79 12.76 -1.83
CA LEU A 257 18.54 11.55 -1.54
C LEU A 257 20.07 11.78 -1.65
N ALA A 258 20.52 12.45 -2.72
CA ALA A 258 21.93 12.76 -2.93
C ALA A 258 22.54 13.67 -1.85
N ASN A 259 21.71 14.44 -1.15
CA ASN A 259 22.12 15.36 -0.09
C ASN A 259 21.61 14.95 1.30
N ALA A 260 21.10 13.72 1.47
CA ALA A 260 20.49 13.27 2.73
C ALA A 260 21.43 13.39 3.94
N ASP A 261 22.71 13.02 3.77
CA ASP A 261 23.75 13.16 4.80
C ASP A 261 23.93 14.61 5.26
N ARG A 262 23.88 15.57 4.32
CA ARG A 262 23.93 17.00 4.63
C ARG A 262 22.72 17.43 5.45
N PHE A 263 21.52 17.01 5.05
CA PHE A 263 20.29 17.35 5.78
C PHE A 263 20.25 16.73 7.18
N ALA A 264 20.69 15.48 7.32
CA ALA A 264 20.85 14.84 8.61
C ALA A 264 21.85 15.58 9.49
N GLY A 265 23.00 15.97 8.94
CA GLY A 265 24.01 16.77 9.63
C GLY A 265 23.45 18.10 10.15
N MET A 266 22.65 18.81 9.34
CA MET A 266 21.96 20.05 9.78
C MET A 266 20.96 19.81 10.92
N ALA A 267 20.35 18.62 10.97
CA ALA A 267 19.45 18.23 12.06
C ALA A 267 20.20 17.67 13.29
N GLY A 268 21.53 17.61 13.26
CA GLY A 268 22.36 17.03 14.32
C GLY A 268 22.28 15.50 14.38
N MET A 269 21.94 14.87 13.26
CA MET A 269 21.78 13.43 13.09
C MET A 269 22.86 12.88 12.15
N THR A 270 23.18 11.60 12.31
CA THR A 270 24.02 10.85 11.38
C THR A 270 23.16 9.77 10.73
N LEU A 271 23.22 9.63 9.41
CA LEU A 271 22.58 8.54 8.68
C LEU A 271 23.60 7.41 8.48
N PRO A 272 23.46 6.25 9.16
CA PRO A 272 24.28 5.08 8.89
C PRO A 272 24.02 4.55 7.47
N ALA A 273 24.98 3.83 6.90
CA ALA A 273 24.89 3.26 5.54
C ALA A 273 23.65 2.37 5.34
N GLU A 274 23.24 1.62 6.36
CA GLU A 274 22.03 0.79 6.32
C GLU A 274 20.75 1.64 6.17
N GLN A 275 20.67 2.80 6.84
CA GLN A 275 19.53 3.71 6.70
C GLN A 275 19.53 4.39 5.34
N MET A 276 20.70 4.69 4.78
CA MET A 276 20.82 5.22 3.41
C MET A 276 20.35 4.21 2.37
N SER A 277 20.61 2.91 2.57
CA SER A 277 20.08 1.85 1.70
C SER A 277 18.56 1.77 1.74
N LEU A 278 17.96 1.85 2.95
CA LEU A 278 16.50 1.86 3.10
C LEU A 278 15.86 3.13 2.55
N ALA A 279 16.50 4.29 2.74
CA ALA A 279 16.05 5.55 2.19
C ALA A 279 16.07 5.52 0.65
N GLY A 280 17.11 4.94 0.04
CA GLY A 280 17.17 4.73 -1.40
C GLY A 280 16.00 3.90 -1.91
N LEU A 281 15.76 2.73 -1.31
CA LEU A 281 14.62 1.87 -1.66
C LEU A 281 13.28 2.60 -1.50
N ALA A 282 13.10 3.33 -0.40
CA ALA A 282 11.87 4.07 -0.14
C ALA A 282 11.64 5.20 -1.16
N VAL A 283 12.70 5.93 -1.53
CA VAL A 283 12.63 6.97 -2.57
C VAL A 283 12.32 6.37 -3.94
N ASP A 284 12.93 5.24 -4.28
CA ASP A 284 12.67 4.54 -5.55
C ASP A 284 11.23 4.02 -5.62
N TRP A 285 10.68 3.52 -4.52
CA TRP A 285 9.26 3.19 -4.42
C TRP A 285 8.38 4.43 -4.56
N LEU A 286 8.67 5.50 -3.81
CA LEU A 286 7.85 6.72 -3.78
C LEU A 286 7.80 7.40 -5.15
N LYS A 287 8.91 7.39 -5.91
CA LYS A 287 8.97 7.94 -7.28
C LYS A 287 7.96 7.35 -8.24
N GLU A 288 7.64 6.08 -8.04
CA GLU A 288 6.74 5.33 -8.91
C GLU A 288 5.36 5.15 -8.28
N THR A 289 5.13 5.70 -7.09
CA THR A 289 3.90 5.46 -6.31
C THR A 289 3.13 6.74 -6.10
N ARG A 290 1.84 6.70 -6.43
CA ARG A 290 0.83 7.64 -5.96
C ARG A 290 0.14 7.03 -4.76
N LEU A 291 0.23 7.69 -3.62
CA LEU A 291 -0.56 7.41 -2.44
C LEU A 291 -1.62 8.51 -2.31
N SER A 292 -2.89 8.17 -2.34
CA SER A 292 -3.97 9.10 -1.99
C SER A 292 -4.70 8.63 -0.74
N ALA A 293 -5.09 9.59 0.09
CA ALA A 293 -5.86 9.37 1.31
C ALA A 293 -6.96 10.43 1.39
N ASP A 294 -8.21 10.01 1.24
CA ASP A 294 -9.38 10.88 1.28
C ASP A 294 -10.15 10.66 2.58
N VAL A 295 -10.42 11.76 3.30
CA VAL A 295 -11.17 11.74 4.55
C VAL A 295 -12.47 12.51 4.37
N PHE A 296 -13.60 11.81 4.51
CA PHE A 296 -14.94 12.36 4.35
C PHE A 296 -15.58 12.65 5.71
N LEU A 297 -16.34 13.74 5.79
CA LEU A 297 -17.15 14.08 6.96
C LEU A 297 -18.62 13.72 6.69
N ALA A 298 -19.08 12.58 7.19
CA ALA A 298 -20.44 12.08 6.96
C ALA A 298 -20.92 11.07 8.02
N ASP A 299 -22.24 10.98 8.21
CA ASP A 299 -22.87 10.01 9.14
C ASP A 299 -22.87 8.56 8.62
N GLN A 300 -22.54 8.35 7.34
CA GLN A 300 -22.51 7.06 6.66
C GLN A 300 -21.27 6.97 5.78
N PRO A 301 -20.71 5.75 5.57
CA PRO A 301 -19.58 5.53 4.68
C PRO A 301 -19.80 6.25 3.35
N SER A 302 -18.88 7.16 3.04
CA SER A 302 -18.93 8.01 1.84
C SER A 302 -17.70 7.83 0.96
N GLU A 303 -16.67 7.13 1.47
CA GLU A 303 -15.50 6.78 0.68
C GLU A 303 -15.79 5.71 -0.37
N GLY A 304 -15.02 5.74 -1.47
CA GLY A 304 -15.02 4.70 -2.49
C GLY A 304 -14.32 3.41 -2.04
N GLU A 305 -14.28 2.43 -2.93
CA GLU A 305 -13.49 1.21 -2.70
C GLU A 305 -11.99 1.53 -2.62
N THR A 306 -11.28 0.79 -1.76
CA THR A 306 -9.83 0.90 -1.65
C THR A 306 -9.19 0.43 -2.93
N VAL A 307 -8.23 1.18 -3.46
CA VAL A 307 -7.46 0.76 -4.65
C VAL A 307 -6.01 0.51 -4.24
N LEU A 308 -5.51 -0.69 -4.49
CA LEU A 308 -4.11 -1.05 -4.28
C LEU A 308 -3.55 -1.68 -5.56
N ARG A 309 -2.97 -0.88 -6.44
CA ARG A 309 -2.43 -1.36 -7.71
C ARG A 309 -0.92 -1.23 -7.70
N LEU A 310 -0.23 -2.36 -7.70
CA LEU A 310 1.23 -2.41 -7.81
C LEU A 310 1.60 -2.77 -9.25
N GLY A 311 2.02 -1.78 -10.04
CA GLY A 311 2.35 -1.99 -11.45
C GLY A 311 3.72 -2.61 -11.69
N ARG A 312 4.58 -2.72 -10.66
CA ARG A 312 5.79 -3.54 -10.69
C ARG A 312 5.65 -4.82 -9.87
N PRO A 313 6.28 -5.93 -10.30
CA PRO A 313 6.35 -7.13 -9.48
C PRO A 313 7.14 -6.91 -8.19
N VAL A 314 6.66 -7.49 -7.09
CA VAL A 314 7.32 -7.47 -5.79
C VAL A 314 8.20 -8.72 -5.63
N ASN A 315 9.49 -8.53 -5.41
CA ASN A 315 10.42 -9.64 -5.20
C ASN A 315 10.33 -10.18 -3.76
N VAL A 316 10.10 -11.48 -3.64
CA VAL A 316 10.05 -12.20 -2.37
C VAL A 316 11.08 -13.33 -2.42
N ALA A 317 12.20 -13.14 -1.72
CA ALA A 317 13.28 -14.11 -1.66
C ALA A 317 13.24 -14.90 -0.35
N ILE A 318 13.50 -16.21 -0.44
CA ILE A 318 13.67 -17.07 0.72
C ILE A 318 15.12 -17.59 0.73
N ASN A 319 15.92 -17.09 1.67
CA ASN A 319 17.35 -17.36 1.77
C ASN A 319 17.66 -17.99 3.13
N GLY A 320 18.18 -19.22 3.15
CA GLY A 320 18.47 -19.92 4.41
C GLY A 320 17.28 -20.05 5.36
N GLY A 321 16.04 -20.00 4.84
CA GLY A 321 14.80 -19.99 5.61
C GLY A 321 14.32 -18.61 6.11
N SER A 322 15.07 -17.52 5.87
CA SER A 322 14.58 -16.16 6.13
C SER A 322 13.83 -15.60 4.93
N LEU A 323 12.76 -14.84 5.19
CA LEU A 323 11.99 -14.13 4.18
C LEU A 323 12.57 -12.71 3.99
N ALA A 324 12.96 -12.40 2.76
CA ALA A 324 13.32 -11.05 2.35
C ALA A 324 12.34 -10.55 1.27
N VAL A 325 11.95 -9.28 1.36
CA VAL A 325 11.11 -8.61 0.36
C VAL A 325 11.91 -7.44 -0.21
N GLU A 326 12.06 -7.40 -1.54
CA GLU A 326 12.92 -6.43 -2.24
C GLU A 326 14.34 -6.34 -1.66
N GLY A 327 14.91 -7.48 -1.26
CA GLY A 327 16.24 -7.56 -0.65
C GLY A 327 16.31 -7.12 0.82
N VAL A 328 15.20 -6.68 1.41
CA VAL A 328 15.10 -6.35 2.84
C VAL A 328 14.66 -7.60 3.62
N ASP A 329 15.53 -8.09 4.50
CA ASP A 329 15.21 -9.19 5.41
C ASP A 329 14.14 -8.74 6.43
N LEU A 330 13.00 -9.43 6.45
CA LEU A 330 11.89 -9.13 7.36
C LEU A 330 12.11 -9.69 8.76
N GLY A 331 13.21 -10.41 9.00
CA GLY A 331 13.47 -11.11 10.26
C GLY A 331 12.48 -12.24 10.53
N MET A 332 11.71 -12.65 9.50
CA MET A 332 10.74 -13.72 9.57
C MET A 332 11.38 -15.02 9.11
N TYR A 333 11.60 -15.93 10.05
CA TYR A 333 12.12 -17.26 9.77
C TYR A 333 10.99 -18.23 9.45
N LEU A 334 10.96 -18.74 8.22
CA LEU A 334 10.09 -19.82 7.79
C LEU A 334 10.60 -21.13 8.40
N GLY A 335 9.88 -21.65 9.40
CA GLY A 335 10.22 -22.91 10.04
C GLY A 335 10.20 -24.09 9.05
N PRO A 336 10.91 -25.21 9.37
CA PRO A 336 11.08 -26.35 8.45
C PRO A 336 9.79 -26.94 7.88
N ALA A 337 8.69 -26.82 8.63
CA ALA A 337 7.36 -27.28 8.21
C ALA A 337 6.82 -26.53 6.98
N ILE A 338 7.22 -25.27 6.77
CA ILE A 338 6.82 -24.44 5.62
C ILE A 338 7.88 -24.56 4.52
N THR A 339 9.17 -24.51 4.87
CA THR A 339 10.27 -24.55 3.91
C THR A 339 10.27 -25.84 3.08
N GLN A 340 9.89 -26.99 3.65
CA GLN A 340 9.77 -28.27 2.93
C GLN A 340 8.74 -28.26 1.78
N TYR A 341 7.76 -27.35 1.82
CA TYR A 341 6.76 -27.21 0.77
C TYR A 341 7.16 -26.17 -0.27
N ILE A 342 7.92 -25.14 0.13
CA ILE A 342 8.33 -24.05 -0.76
C ILE A 342 9.59 -24.42 -1.57
N GLU A 343 10.57 -25.10 -0.96
CA GLU A 343 11.80 -25.51 -1.64
C GLU A 343 11.53 -26.31 -2.93
N PRO A 344 10.57 -27.27 -2.96
CA PRO A 344 10.19 -27.93 -4.21
C PRO A 344 9.54 -26.98 -5.22
N LEU A 345 8.80 -25.96 -4.82
CA LEU A 345 8.15 -25.07 -5.77
C LEU A 345 9.19 -24.23 -6.54
N GLY A 346 10.31 -23.88 -5.90
CA GLY A 346 11.38 -23.13 -6.55
C GLY A 346 10.93 -21.70 -6.89
N ALA A 347 11.04 -21.31 -8.16
CA ALA A 347 10.57 -20.01 -8.64
C ALA A 347 9.04 -20.00 -8.82
N VAL A 348 8.35 -19.04 -8.22
CA VAL A 348 6.90 -18.89 -8.26
C VAL A 348 6.53 -17.48 -8.70
N VAL A 349 5.54 -17.35 -9.57
CA VAL A 349 4.87 -16.07 -9.85
C VAL A 349 3.45 -16.17 -9.31
N LEU A 350 3.03 -15.16 -8.56
CA LEU A 350 1.63 -14.95 -8.16
C LEU A 350 1.18 -13.62 -8.74
N ASP A 351 0.09 -13.61 -9.49
CA ASP A 351 -0.50 -12.43 -10.12
C ASP A 351 -1.97 -12.37 -9.71
N TRP A 352 -2.30 -11.39 -8.88
CA TRP A 352 -3.64 -11.20 -8.33
C TRP A 352 -4.33 -10.05 -9.06
N GLU A 353 -5.50 -10.32 -9.62
CA GLU A 353 -6.40 -9.35 -10.23
C GLU A 353 -7.67 -9.23 -9.38
N GLY A 354 -7.78 -8.15 -8.61
CA GLY A 354 -8.80 -7.99 -7.58
C GLY A 354 -10.20 -7.88 -8.14
N SER A 355 -10.36 -7.13 -9.24
CA SER A 355 -11.68 -6.86 -9.85
C SER A 355 -12.44 -8.12 -10.29
N ASN A 356 -11.70 -9.13 -10.75
CA ASN A 356 -12.22 -10.44 -11.13
C ASN A 356 -11.92 -11.51 -10.06
N ARG A 357 -11.28 -11.13 -8.95
CA ARG A 357 -10.82 -12.02 -7.86
C ARG A 357 -10.08 -13.24 -8.40
N LEU A 358 -9.19 -13.00 -9.35
CA LEU A 358 -8.51 -14.01 -10.14
C LEU A 358 -7.04 -14.08 -9.75
N LEU A 359 -6.61 -15.23 -9.23
CA LEU A 359 -5.22 -15.55 -9.01
C LEU A 359 -4.66 -16.32 -10.21
N ARG A 360 -3.78 -15.68 -10.97
CA ARG A 360 -2.92 -16.32 -11.96
C ARG A 360 -1.59 -16.66 -11.31
N TRP A 361 -1.02 -17.80 -11.66
CA TRP A 361 0.22 -18.22 -11.03
C TRP A 361 1.02 -19.16 -11.92
N SER A 362 2.33 -19.21 -11.68
CA SER A 362 3.22 -20.15 -12.32
C SER A 362 4.23 -20.72 -11.33
N VAL A 363 4.69 -21.94 -11.58
CA VAL A 363 5.69 -22.63 -10.77
C VAL A 363 6.76 -23.16 -11.71
N ARG A 364 8.02 -22.82 -11.49
CA ARG A 364 9.16 -23.17 -12.37
C ARG A 364 8.88 -22.86 -13.85
N GLU A 365 8.36 -21.66 -14.12
CA GLU A 365 7.96 -21.18 -15.46
C GLU A 365 6.81 -21.96 -16.12
N LYS A 366 6.18 -22.89 -15.41
CA LYS A 366 5.01 -23.61 -15.90
C LYS A 366 3.74 -22.86 -15.48
N PRO A 367 2.87 -22.44 -16.43
CA PRO A 367 1.58 -21.85 -16.11
C PRO A 367 0.74 -22.85 -15.31
N MET A 368 0.15 -22.39 -14.22
CA MET A 368 -0.79 -23.18 -13.41
C MET A 368 -2.24 -22.79 -13.74
N PRO A 369 -3.22 -23.64 -13.39
CA PRO A 369 -4.64 -23.31 -13.52
C PRO A 369 -4.97 -22.06 -12.70
N PRO A 370 -5.47 -20.97 -13.32
CA PRO A 370 -5.88 -19.80 -12.56
C PRO A 370 -7.07 -20.13 -11.66
N ILE A 371 -7.14 -19.42 -10.54
CA ILE A 371 -8.13 -19.63 -9.49
C ILE A 371 -8.95 -18.36 -9.35
N GLU A 372 -10.23 -18.44 -9.70
CA GLU A 372 -11.22 -17.39 -9.47
C GLU A 372 -11.92 -17.65 -8.13
N LEU A 373 -12.03 -16.62 -7.30
CA LEU A 373 -12.56 -16.75 -5.95
C LEU A 373 -13.82 -15.89 -5.80
N GLU A 374 -14.92 -16.48 -5.38
CA GLU A 374 -16.08 -15.69 -4.93
C GLU A 374 -15.74 -14.89 -3.66
N THR A 375 -16.52 -13.84 -3.40
CA THR A 375 -16.42 -13.04 -2.18
C THR A 375 -16.60 -13.91 -0.93
N GLY A 376 -15.73 -13.74 0.06
CA GLY A 376 -15.69 -14.52 1.30
C GLY A 376 -15.05 -15.90 1.17
N THR A 377 -14.79 -16.41 -0.04
CA THR A 377 -14.16 -17.73 -0.23
C THR A 377 -12.73 -17.76 0.30
N LEU A 378 -11.94 -16.71 0.06
CA LEU A 378 -10.55 -16.67 0.51
C LEU A 378 -10.49 -16.68 2.05
N ALA A 379 -11.32 -15.88 2.70
CA ALA A 379 -11.38 -15.81 4.15
C ALA A 379 -11.72 -17.16 4.78
N LYS A 380 -12.71 -17.87 4.23
CA LYS A 380 -13.05 -19.23 4.64
C LYS A 380 -11.88 -20.20 4.46
N ILE A 381 -11.24 -20.21 3.28
CA ILE A 381 -10.14 -21.13 2.99
C ILE A 381 -8.94 -20.85 3.89
N LEU A 382 -8.45 -19.61 3.92
CA LEU A 382 -7.26 -19.24 4.69
C LEU A 382 -7.53 -19.29 6.20
N GLY A 383 -8.74 -18.99 6.65
CA GLY A 383 -9.15 -19.16 8.04
C GLY A 383 -9.07 -20.62 8.53
N MET A 384 -9.35 -21.60 7.67
CA MET A 384 -9.20 -23.02 8.01
C MET A 384 -7.73 -23.45 8.14
N PHE A 385 -6.85 -22.99 7.25
CA PHE A 385 -5.46 -23.45 7.20
C PHE A 385 -4.50 -22.60 8.06
N LEU A 386 -4.80 -21.33 8.23
CA LEU A 386 -4.00 -20.33 8.94
C LEU A 386 -4.86 -19.54 9.95
N PRO A 387 -5.51 -20.22 10.91
CA PRO A 387 -6.40 -19.57 11.87
C PRO A 387 -5.63 -18.58 12.74
N GLY A 388 -6.15 -17.35 12.85
CA GLY A 388 -5.61 -16.32 13.73
C GLY A 388 -4.28 -15.70 13.30
N VAL A 389 -3.79 -16.03 12.09
CA VAL A 389 -2.58 -15.41 11.52
C VAL A 389 -2.87 -14.00 11.03
N MET A 390 -4.02 -13.80 10.38
CA MET A 390 -4.51 -12.52 9.89
C MET A 390 -6.03 -12.44 10.03
N PRO A 391 -6.60 -11.21 10.10
CA PRO A 391 -8.05 -11.00 10.07
C PRO A 391 -8.57 -11.20 8.64
N TRP A 392 -8.64 -12.46 8.18
CA TRP A 392 -8.94 -12.80 6.80
C TRP A 392 -10.28 -12.27 6.30
N ASP A 393 -11.30 -12.22 7.17
CA ASP A 393 -12.61 -11.65 6.86
C ASP A 393 -12.56 -10.16 6.52
N SER A 394 -11.59 -9.42 7.09
CA SER A 394 -11.36 -8.00 6.80
C SER A 394 -10.47 -7.77 5.58
N LEU A 395 -9.60 -8.75 5.25
CA LEU A 395 -8.71 -8.67 4.08
C LEU A 395 -9.42 -9.02 2.77
N ASP A 396 -10.39 -9.94 2.82
CA ASP A 396 -11.11 -10.41 1.63
C ASP A 396 -11.79 -9.29 0.81
N PRO A 397 -12.42 -8.28 1.45
CA PRO A 397 -12.92 -7.10 0.73
C PRO A 397 -11.81 -6.18 0.22
N MET A 398 -10.70 -6.02 0.94
CA MET A 398 -9.58 -5.18 0.46
C MET A 398 -8.94 -5.74 -0.80
N LEU A 399 -8.94 -7.07 -0.96
CA LEU A 399 -8.38 -7.73 -2.12
C LEU A 399 -9.19 -7.52 -3.41
N SER A 400 -10.47 -7.11 -3.35
CA SER A 400 -11.23 -6.83 -4.57
C SER A 400 -10.76 -5.58 -5.30
N GLY A 401 -10.17 -4.62 -4.59
CA GLY A 401 -9.56 -3.43 -5.17
C GLY A 401 -8.03 -3.51 -5.31
N ALA A 402 -7.45 -4.67 -5.02
CA ALA A 402 -6.02 -4.89 -5.11
C ALA A 402 -5.62 -5.59 -6.41
N ASP A 403 -4.61 -5.06 -7.11
CA ASP A 403 -3.92 -5.74 -8.21
C ASP A 403 -2.42 -5.75 -7.88
N PHE A 404 -1.80 -6.94 -7.86
CA PHE A 404 -0.37 -7.04 -7.59
C PHE A 404 0.24 -8.32 -8.18
N THR A 405 1.52 -8.23 -8.54
CA THR A 405 2.33 -9.38 -8.91
C THR A 405 3.44 -9.59 -7.87
N ALA A 406 3.63 -10.83 -7.41
CA ALA A 406 4.70 -11.22 -6.50
C ALA A 406 5.58 -12.32 -7.13
N LEU A 407 6.89 -12.17 -7.00
CA LEU A 407 7.91 -13.08 -7.52
C LEU A 407 8.57 -13.80 -6.34
N GLY A 408 8.19 -15.05 -6.12
CA GLY A 408 8.81 -15.93 -5.14
C GLY A 408 10.07 -16.57 -5.71
N VAL A 409 11.22 -16.35 -5.08
CA VAL A 409 12.49 -17.00 -5.45
C VAL A 409 13.08 -17.72 -4.24
N TYR A 410 13.34 -19.01 -4.40
CA TYR A 410 14.12 -19.78 -3.45
C TYR A 410 15.61 -19.72 -3.79
N GLU A 411 16.45 -19.67 -2.77
CA GLU A 411 17.92 -19.52 -2.82
C GLU A 411 18.60 -20.13 -4.07
N GLY A 412 19.36 -19.31 -4.80
CA GLY A 412 20.19 -19.73 -5.94
C GLY A 412 19.44 -19.98 -7.25
N MET A 413 18.13 -19.72 -7.30
CA MET A 413 17.31 -19.86 -8.51
C MET A 413 17.29 -18.57 -9.34
N ALA A 414 17.06 -18.71 -10.64
CA ALA A 414 16.86 -17.58 -11.55
C ALA A 414 15.52 -16.87 -11.24
N GLU A 415 15.44 -15.59 -11.60
CA GLU A 415 14.21 -14.82 -11.46
C GLU A 415 13.07 -15.44 -12.29
N PRO A 416 11.83 -15.45 -11.76
CA PRO A 416 10.72 -16.10 -12.43
C PRO A 416 10.22 -15.28 -13.63
N ASN A 417 9.82 -15.94 -14.71
CA ASN A 417 9.17 -15.26 -15.84
C ASN A 417 7.69 -14.95 -15.54
N VAL A 418 7.34 -13.67 -15.45
CA VAL A 418 5.96 -13.19 -15.22
C VAL A 418 4.99 -13.64 -16.32
N GLU A 419 5.44 -13.65 -17.57
CA GLU A 419 4.60 -14.01 -18.72
C GLU A 419 4.05 -15.44 -18.61
N ALA A 420 4.76 -16.31 -17.90
CA ALA A 420 4.30 -17.68 -17.67
C ALA A 420 3.00 -17.72 -16.86
N ALA A 421 2.77 -16.80 -15.92
CA ALA A 421 1.52 -16.75 -15.16
C ALA A 421 0.35 -16.17 -15.98
N GLN A 422 0.63 -15.29 -16.94
CA GLN A 422 -0.38 -14.54 -17.71
C GLN A 422 -0.89 -15.27 -18.96
N ARG A 423 -0.54 -16.56 -19.13
CA ARG A 423 -1.02 -17.35 -20.26
C ARG A 423 -2.56 -17.40 -20.29
N ALA A 424 -3.13 -17.08 -21.45
CA ALA A 424 -4.56 -17.28 -21.71
C ALA A 424 -4.92 -18.77 -21.76
N LEU A 425 -6.04 -19.13 -21.12
CA LEU A 425 -6.58 -20.49 -21.20
C LEU A 425 -7.26 -20.74 -22.54
N GLU A 426 -7.09 -21.96 -23.05
CA GLU A 426 -7.89 -22.47 -24.17
C GLU A 426 -9.05 -23.33 -23.62
N PRO A 427 -10.30 -22.82 -23.63
CA PRO A 427 -11.40 -23.51 -22.97
C PRO A 427 -11.75 -24.83 -23.66
N GLU A 428 -11.75 -25.93 -22.89
CA GLU A 428 -12.22 -27.22 -23.38
C GLU A 428 -13.76 -27.29 -23.41
N ARG A 429 -14.32 -27.87 -24.48
CA ARG A 429 -15.77 -28.08 -24.59
C ARG A 429 -16.25 -29.14 -23.60
N ASN A 430 -17.21 -28.77 -22.76
CA ASN A 430 -17.88 -29.69 -21.84
C ASN A 430 -18.99 -30.49 -22.56
N ILE A 431 -19.10 -31.79 -22.26
CA ILE A 431 -20.07 -32.70 -22.89
C ILE A 431 -21.27 -33.02 -21.97
N GLY A 432 -21.29 -32.45 -20.76
CA GLY A 432 -22.40 -32.55 -19.79
C GLY A 432 -21.91 -32.65 -18.34
N ARG A 433 -22.78 -32.35 -17.36
CA ARG A 433 -22.49 -32.48 -15.92
C ARG A 433 -23.44 -33.51 -15.28
N MET A 434 -22.89 -34.49 -14.56
CA MET A 434 -23.60 -35.49 -13.77
C MET A 434 -23.52 -35.11 -12.28
N ARG A 435 -24.67 -34.88 -11.64
CA ARG A 435 -24.72 -34.57 -10.19
C ARG A 435 -24.85 -35.85 -9.36
N VAL A 436 -23.97 -36.00 -8.38
CA VAL A 436 -23.88 -37.12 -7.43
C VAL A 436 -24.01 -36.55 -6.01
N PRO A 437 -25.19 -36.65 -5.38
CA PRO A 437 -25.37 -36.31 -3.98
C PRO A 437 -24.70 -37.36 -3.09
N ILE A 438 -23.87 -36.88 -2.17
CA ILE A 438 -23.14 -37.64 -1.18
C ILE A 438 -23.53 -37.11 0.20
N THR A 439 -23.75 -37.99 1.17
CA THR A 439 -23.93 -37.61 2.57
C THR A 439 -22.86 -38.28 3.40
N ILE A 440 -22.13 -37.53 4.21
CA ILE A 440 -21.09 -38.08 5.09
C ILE A 440 -21.40 -37.76 6.55
N ASN A 441 -21.38 -38.78 7.39
CA ASN A 441 -21.53 -38.61 8.82
C ASN A 441 -20.18 -38.22 9.45
N ARG A 442 -20.18 -37.10 10.18
CA ARG A 442 -18.97 -36.51 10.79
C ARG A 442 -18.43 -37.31 11.97
N LEU A 443 -19.29 -38.04 12.67
CA LEU A 443 -18.96 -38.76 13.91
C LEU A 443 -18.36 -40.13 13.64
N ASP A 444 -18.88 -40.86 12.64
CA ASP A 444 -18.48 -42.25 12.36
C ASP A 444 -17.85 -42.46 10.97
N GLY A 445 -17.79 -41.40 10.15
CA GLY A 445 -17.18 -41.43 8.81
C GLY A 445 -17.95 -42.26 7.79
N ARG A 446 -19.21 -42.61 8.05
CA ARG A 446 -20.07 -43.30 7.09
C ARG A 446 -20.38 -42.40 5.90
N VAL A 447 -20.36 -42.97 4.71
CA VAL A 447 -20.67 -42.27 3.45
C VAL A 447 -21.88 -42.92 2.80
N ALA A 448 -22.83 -42.11 2.35
CA ALA A 448 -23.94 -42.51 1.48
C ALA A 448 -23.84 -41.79 0.14
N VAL A 449 -24.13 -42.51 -0.96
CA VAL A 449 -24.19 -41.97 -2.31
C VAL A 449 -25.59 -42.21 -2.86
N TRP A 450 -26.26 -41.17 -3.37
CA TRP A 450 -27.70 -41.23 -3.73
C TRP A 450 -28.56 -41.83 -2.60
N GLY A 451 -28.27 -41.49 -1.35
CA GLY A 451 -28.98 -42.00 -0.17
C GLY A 451 -28.67 -43.45 0.20
N HIS A 452 -27.70 -44.10 -0.45
CA HIS A 452 -27.31 -45.49 -0.17
C HIS A 452 -25.93 -45.55 0.50
N SER A 453 -25.85 -46.08 1.72
CA SER A 453 -24.59 -46.21 2.46
C SER A 453 -23.61 -47.20 1.79
N LEU A 454 -22.34 -46.82 1.75
CA LEU A 454 -21.23 -47.60 1.21
C LEU A 454 -20.63 -48.55 2.28
N PRO A 455 -20.25 -49.78 1.92
CA PRO A 455 -19.64 -50.75 2.83
C PRO A 455 -18.15 -50.46 3.08
N LEU A 456 -17.82 -49.25 3.54
CA LEU A 456 -16.42 -48.79 3.68
C LEU A 456 -15.58 -49.67 4.59
N THR A 457 -16.16 -50.19 5.68
CA THR A 457 -15.49 -51.10 6.61
C THR A 457 -15.04 -52.41 5.95
N ALA A 458 -15.76 -52.87 4.92
CA ALA A 458 -15.38 -54.04 4.14
C ALA A 458 -14.28 -53.75 3.12
N MET A 459 -14.06 -52.48 2.76
CA MET A 459 -12.95 -52.03 1.92
C MET A 459 -11.67 -51.81 2.77
N GLY A 460 -11.84 -51.54 4.07
CA GLY A 460 -10.77 -51.50 5.05
C GLY A 460 -11.29 -50.99 6.40
N PRO A 461 -11.00 -51.65 7.53
CA PRO A 461 -11.61 -51.30 8.82
C PRO A 461 -11.24 -49.91 9.35
N GLY A 462 -10.15 -49.30 8.87
CA GLY A 462 -9.71 -47.96 9.24
C GLY A 462 -10.28 -46.82 8.37
N ILE A 463 -10.93 -47.13 7.24
CA ILE A 463 -11.36 -46.12 6.26
C ILE A 463 -12.39 -45.13 6.85
N PRO A 464 -13.45 -45.58 7.56
CA PRO A 464 -14.40 -44.64 8.16
C PRO A 464 -13.73 -43.72 9.20
N GLY A 465 -12.84 -44.26 10.04
CA GLY A 465 -12.10 -43.47 11.02
C GLY A 465 -11.17 -42.43 10.38
N MET A 466 -10.55 -42.76 9.24
CA MET A 466 -9.76 -41.81 8.46
C MET A 466 -10.64 -40.71 7.84
N ILE A 467 -11.82 -41.04 7.34
CA ILE A 467 -12.76 -40.06 6.78
C ILE A 467 -13.22 -39.10 7.88
N ALA A 468 -13.64 -39.61 9.03
CA ALA A 468 -14.03 -38.79 10.19
C ALA A 468 -12.89 -37.87 10.66
N ALA A 469 -11.65 -38.39 10.73
CA ALA A 469 -10.48 -37.60 11.11
C ALA A 469 -10.18 -36.46 10.13
N ASN A 470 -10.27 -36.73 8.81
CA ASN A 470 -10.03 -35.71 7.78
C ASN A 470 -11.17 -34.68 7.72
N LEU A 471 -12.42 -35.08 7.97
CA LEU A 471 -13.55 -34.15 8.06
C LEU A 471 -13.45 -33.21 9.28
N GLY A 472 -12.81 -33.66 10.35
CA GLY A 472 -12.51 -32.80 11.51
C GLY A 472 -11.69 -31.56 11.15
N MET A 473 -10.91 -31.61 10.05
CA MET A 473 -10.15 -30.45 9.57
C MET A 473 -11.02 -29.35 8.93
N LEU A 474 -12.24 -29.67 8.50
CA LEU A 474 -13.18 -28.70 7.94
C LEU A 474 -13.90 -27.88 9.02
N GLY A 475 -13.68 -28.17 10.31
CA GLY A 475 -14.32 -27.47 11.42
C GLY A 475 -15.78 -27.89 11.66
N PRO A 476 -16.36 -27.55 12.82
CA PRO A 476 -17.72 -27.96 13.21
C PRO A 476 -18.82 -27.33 12.35
N ASP A 477 -18.58 -26.14 11.79
CA ASP A 477 -19.62 -25.32 11.17
C ASP A 477 -19.87 -25.63 9.68
N THR A 478 -18.97 -26.37 9.02
CA THR A 478 -19.14 -26.71 7.60
C THR A 478 -20.22 -27.78 7.38
N GLN A 479 -21.29 -27.41 6.71
CA GLN A 479 -22.44 -28.28 6.46
C GLN A 479 -22.41 -28.85 5.03
N LYS A 480 -21.80 -28.14 4.09
CA LYS A 480 -21.82 -28.52 2.68
C LYS A 480 -20.47 -28.33 2.01
N VAL A 481 -20.04 -29.34 1.27
CA VAL A 481 -18.90 -29.30 0.36
C VAL A 481 -19.39 -29.63 -1.04
N ASP A 482 -19.20 -28.73 -1.98
CA ASP A 482 -19.51 -28.98 -3.39
C ASP A 482 -18.19 -29.16 -4.15
N VAL A 483 -18.08 -30.19 -4.98
CA VAL A 483 -16.92 -30.36 -5.88
C VAL A 483 -17.44 -30.69 -7.27
N ALA A 484 -17.31 -29.76 -8.22
CA ALA A 484 -17.66 -29.99 -9.61
C ALA A 484 -16.41 -30.04 -10.48
N LEU A 485 -16.03 -31.24 -10.93
CA LEU A 485 -14.96 -31.47 -11.87
C LEU A 485 -15.52 -31.48 -13.30
N GLY A 486 -14.83 -30.90 -14.28
CA GLY A 486 -15.20 -31.03 -15.68
C GLY A 486 -14.21 -30.38 -16.64
N GLY A 487 -14.60 -30.30 -17.90
CA GLY A 487 -13.75 -29.81 -19.00
C GLY A 487 -13.20 -28.42 -18.74
N PRO A 488 -14.02 -27.45 -18.31
CA PRO A 488 -13.54 -26.10 -18.05
C PRO A 488 -12.78 -25.94 -16.73
N GLY A 489 -12.78 -26.93 -15.82
CA GLY A 489 -12.13 -26.75 -14.52
C GLY A 489 -12.68 -27.57 -13.36
N VAL A 490 -12.35 -27.11 -12.15
CA VAL A 490 -12.86 -27.62 -10.87
C VAL A 490 -13.53 -26.49 -10.11
N ASP A 491 -14.81 -26.64 -9.79
CA ASP A 491 -15.53 -25.82 -8.83
C ASP A 491 -15.39 -26.48 -7.46
N VAL A 492 -14.87 -25.78 -6.45
CA VAL A 492 -14.86 -26.24 -5.05
C VAL A 492 -15.67 -25.25 -4.23
N GLY A 493 -16.75 -25.72 -3.63
CA GLY A 493 -17.66 -24.93 -2.80
C GLY A 493 -17.64 -25.35 -1.35
N LEU A 494 -17.69 -24.38 -0.44
CA LEU A 494 -17.82 -24.56 1.00
C LEU A 494 -18.95 -23.67 1.52
N ASP A 495 -20.04 -24.29 1.97
CA ASP A 495 -21.24 -23.62 2.50
C ASP A 495 -21.73 -22.48 1.60
N GLY A 496 -21.80 -22.75 0.29
CA GLY A 496 -22.30 -21.81 -0.72
C GLY A 496 -21.31 -20.77 -1.22
N SER A 497 -20.05 -20.78 -0.77
CA SER A 497 -18.95 -19.96 -1.33
C SER A 497 -18.07 -20.82 -2.23
N TYR A 498 -17.78 -20.38 -3.45
CA TYR A 498 -17.04 -21.17 -4.44
C TYR A 498 -15.66 -20.59 -4.79
N ALA A 499 -14.72 -21.50 -5.05
CA ALA A 499 -13.48 -21.28 -5.76
C ALA A 499 -13.56 -22.03 -7.10
N HIS A 500 -13.31 -21.34 -8.19
CA HIS A 500 -13.31 -21.89 -9.53
C HIS A 500 -11.87 -21.99 -10.05
N ILE A 501 -11.36 -23.22 -10.15
CA ILE A 501 -10.05 -23.51 -10.73
C ILE A 501 -10.27 -23.78 -12.21
N GLN A 502 -9.93 -22.81 -13.06
CA GLN A 502 -10.08 -22.93 -14.50
C GLN A 502 -8.85 -23.62 -15.09
N TRP A 503 -9.03 -24.56 -16.01
CA TRP A 503 -7.89 -25.19 -16.68
C TRP A 503 -8.12 -25.46 -18.17
N ASP A 504 -7.01 -25.61 -18.87
CA ASP A 504 -6.89 -26.30 -20.15
C ASP A 504 -6.04 -27.57 -19.95
N SER A 505 -5.84 -28.36 -21.01
CA SER A 505 -4.99 -29.55 -20.93
C SER A 505 -3.58 -29.27 -20.39
N THR A 506 -2.97 -28.13 -20.74
CA THR A 506 -1.58 -27.83 -20.36
C THR A 506 -1.46 -27.46 -18.89
N THR A 507 -2.27 -26.51 -18.44
CA THR A 507 -2.29 -26.04 -17.05
C THR A 507 -2.70 -27.15 -16.09
N ARG A 508 -3.67 -28.00 -16.47
CA ARG A 508 -4.03 -29.19 -15.71
C ARG A 508 -2.86 -30.15 -15.56
N ASP A 509 -2.19 -30.50 -16.66
CA ASP A 509 -1.10 -31.47 -16.64
C ASP A 509 0.09 -30.94 -15.83
N ASN A 510 0.35 -29.62 -15.88
CA ASN A 510 1.33 -28.95 -15.03
C ASN A 510 0.98 -29.06 -13.54
N LEU A 511 -0.28 -28.81 -13.16
CA LEU A 511 -0.74 -28.94 -11.76
C LEU A 511 -0.57 -30.37 -11.25
N VAL A 512 -0.96 -31.37 -12.05
CA VAL A 512 -0.81 -32.80 -11.71
C VAL A 512 0.66 -33.16 -11.53
N GLU A 513 1.54 -32.69 -12.41
CA GLU A 513 2.98 -32.92 -12.30
C GLU A 513 3.57 -32.35 -11.00
N VAL A 514 3.23 -31.09 -10.67
CA VAL A 514 3.68 -30.44 -9.43
C VAL A 514 3.14 -31.17 -8.20
N ALA A 515 1.85 -31.52 -8.19
CA ALA A 515 1.24 -32.26 -7.08
C ALA A 515 1.90 -33.64 -6.87
N LEU A 516 2.18 -34.37 -7.96
CA LEU A 516 2.86 -35.66 -7.89
C LEU A 516 4.32 -35.52 -7.40
N ASP A 517 5.06 -34.50 -7.82
CA ASP A 517 6.42 -34.24 -7.31
C ASP A 517 6.37 -33.96 -5.79
N LEU A 518 5.43 -33.12 -5.35
CA LEU A 518 5.25 -32.77 -3.94
C LEU A 518 4.87 -33.99 -3.08
N VAL A 519 3.89 -34.79 -3.52
CA VAL A 519 3.45 -36.01 -2.82
C VAL A 519 4.56 -37.05 -2.80
N ASN A 520 5.29 -37.23 -3.92
CA ASN A 520 6.40 -38.18 -3.98
C ASN A 520 7.51 -37.83 -3.00
N ARG A 521 7.86 -36.55 -2.87
CA ARG A 521 8.88 -36.09 -1.91
C ARG A 521 8.42 -36.20 -0.46
N THR A 522 7.16 -35.88 -0.19
CA THR A 522 6.62 -35.81 1.18
C THR A 522 6.27 -37.19 1.74
N PHE A 523 5.66 -38.06 0.92
CA PHE A 523 5.08 -39.32 1.37
C PHE A 523 5.69 -40.57 0.72
N GLY A 524 6.47 -40.39 -0.36
CA GLY A 524 6.98 -41.50 -1.18
C GLY A 524 5.87 -42.11 -2.03
N LEU A 525 5.86 -41.85 -3.34
CA LEU A 525 4.92 -42.52 -4.23
C LEU A 525 5.45 -43.91 -4.60
N PRO A 526 4.59 -44.94 -4.65
CA PRO A 526 4.94 -46.22 -5.24
C PRO A 526 5.52 -46.00 -6.66
N PRO A 527 6.60 -46.72 -7.06
CA PRO A 527 7.22 -46.56 -8.40
C PRO A 527 6.24 -46.68 -9.57
N ALA A 528 5.15 -47.42 -9.37
CA ALA A 528 4.08 -47.59 -10.34
C ALA A 528 3.28 -46.31 -10.61
N LEU A 529 3.16 -45.38 -9.64
CA LEU A 529 2.45 -44.10 -9.79
C LEU A 529 3.39 -42.95 -10.17
N SER A 530 4.69 -43.07 -9.88
CA SER A 530 5.68 -42.04 -10.21
C SER A 530 6.33 -42.22 -11.59
N GLN A 531 6.21 -43.38 -12.25
CA GLN A 531 6.80 -43.64 -13.58
C GLN A 531 5.94 -44.53 -14.50
N GLY A 532 6.05 -44.33 -15.81
CA GLY A 532 5.52 -45.22 -16.84
C GLY A 532 3.98 -45.28 -16.89
N PHE A 533 3.44 -46.51 -16.93
CA PHE A 533 2.02 -46.77 -17.21
C PHE A 533 1.04 -46.21 -16.17
N GLY A 534 1.43 -46.08 -14.90
CA GLY A 534 0.52 -45.57 -13.86
C GLY A 534 0.37 -44.05 -13.88
N LYS A 535 1.42 -43.29 -14.26
CA LYS A 535 1.27 -41.86 -14.55
C LYS A 535 0.33 -41.66 -15.76
N THR A 536 0.56 -42.42 -16.84
CA THR A 536 -0.31 -42.38 -18.03
C THR A 536 -1.75 -42.79 -17.74
N ALA A 537 -1.98 -43.75 -16.83
CA ALA A 537 -3.32 -44.16 -16.41
C ALA A 537 -4.01 -43.09 -15.54
N LEU A 538 -3.24 -42.39 -14.70
CA LEU A 538 -3.73 -41.26 -13.89
C LEU A 538 -4.09 -40.07 -14.79
N ASP A 539 -3.22 -39.72 -15.73
CA ASP A 539 -3.45 -38.67 -16.73
C ASP A 539 -4.65 -39.01 -17.63
N ALA A 540 -4.78 -40.28 -18.05
CA ALA A 540 -5.94 -40.75 -18.82
C ALA A 540 -7.24 -40.76 -17.99
N GLY A 541 -7.17 -41.07 -16.69
CA GLY A 541 -8.31 -41.04 -15.77
C GLY A 541 -8.79 -39.61 -15.51
N ILE A 542 -7.86 -38.70 -15.21
CA ILE A 542 -8.14 -37.28 -15.03
C ILE A 542 -8.64 -36.66 -16.34
N GLY A 543 -8.03 -36.99 -17.48
CA GLY A 543 -8.48 -36.54 -18.80
C GLY A 543 -9.87 -37.08 -19.19
N ALA A 544 -10.22 -38.29 -18.78
CA ALA A 544 -11.56 -38.85 -19.00
C ALA A 544 -12.62 -38.19 -18.10
N LEU A 545 -12.30 -37.93 -16.83
CA LEU A 545 -13.14 -37.19 -15.89
C LEU A 545 -13.28 -35.72 -16.31
N GLY A 546 -12.25 -35.12 -16.91
CA GLY A 546 -12.32 -33.80 -17.52
C GLY A 546 -13.36 -33.74 -18.64
N ARG A 547 -13.58 -34.80 -19.41
CA ARG A 547 -14.59 -34.77 -20.50
C ARG A 547 -16.03 -35.02 -20.03
N VAL A 548 -16.19 -35.70 -18.90
CA VAL A 548 -17.49 -36.03 -18.30
C VAL A 548 -17.61 -35.26 -17.00
N GLY A 549 -18.27 -34.09 -17.03
CA GLY A 549 -18.42 -33.28 -15.84
C GLY A 549 -19.08 -34.07 -14.71
N LEU A 550 -18.46 -34.08 -13.52
CA LEU A 550 -18.92 -34.74 -12.31
C LEU A 550 -19.12 -33.68 -11.24
N HIS A 551 -20.32 -33.54 -10.71
CA HIS A 551 -20.64 -32.65 -9.61
C HIS A 551 -20.98 -33.46 -8.36
N LEU A 552 -20.07 -33.51 -7.42
CA LEU A 552 -20.26 -34.09 -6.09
C LEU A 552 -20.91 -33.03 -5.19
N ASP A 553 -22.10 -33.31 -4.69
CA ASP A 553 -22.83 -32.45 -3.75
C ASP A 553 -22.77 -33.15 -2.39
N VAL A 554 -21.80 -32.78 -1.54
CA VAL A 554 -21.51 -33.46 -0.28
C VAL A 554 -22.17 -32.72 0.87
N THR A 555 -23.15 -33.34 1.50
CA THR A 555 -23.75 -32.87 2.75
C THR A 555 -23.06 -33.55 3.94
N LEU A 556 -22.58 -32.75 4.88
CA LEU A 556 -22.02 -33.23 6.15
C LEU A 556 -23.13 -33.21 7.21
N THR A 557 -23.25 -34.31 7.96
CA THR A 557 -24.28 -34.45 8.98
C THR A 557 -23.73 -35.13 10.24
N GLU A 558 -24.35 -34.86 11.37
CA GLU A 558 -24.17 -35.65 12.59
C GLU A 558 -25.26 -36.72 12.74
N GLU A 559 -26.31 -36.66 11.90
CA GLU A 559 -27.40 -37.62 11.92
C GLU A 559 -26.95 -38.99 11.42
N PHE A 560 -27.50 -40.04 12.04
CA PHE A 560 -27.16 -41.42 11.73
C PHE A 560 -27.50 -41.78 10.26
N ILE A 561 -26.52 -42.31 9.53
CA ILE A 561 -26.73 -42.83 8.18
C ILE A 561 -27.06 -44.33 8.28
N PRO A 562 -28.30 -44.76 7.93
CA PRO A 562 -28.70 -46.16 8.02
C PRO A 562 -27.97 -47.05 7.01
N ALA A 563 -27.77 -48.33 7.39
CA ALA A 563 -27.04 -49.29 6.57
C ALA A 563 -27.73 -49.58 5.22
N GLY A 564 -26.98 -49.41 4.14
CA GLY A 564 -27.45 -49.59 2.77
C GLY A 564 -27.72 -51.07 2.43
N THR A 565 -28.46 -51.32 1.34
CA THR A 565 -28.72 -52.69 0.86
C THR A 565 -27.42 -53.44 0.54
N LEU A 566 -26.43 -52.73 -0.03
CA LEU A 566 -25.09 -53.28 -0.33
C LEU A 566 -24.31 -53.61 0.95
N GLU A 567 -24.31 -52.72 1.94
CA GLU A 567 -23.65 -52.97 3.23
C GLU A 567 -24.28 -54.15 3.98
N ARG A 568 -25.61 -54.27 3.94
CA ARG A 568 -26.33 -55.43 4.48
C ARG A 568 -26.04 -56.73 3.74
N MET A 569 -25.83 -56.68 2.42
CA MET A 569 -25.41 -57.85 1.64
C MET A 569 -23.96 -58.23 1.95
N VAL A 570 -23.03 -57.26 1.91
CA VAL A 570 -21.60 -57.50 2.17
C VAL A 570 -21.37 -57.99 3.60
N GLY A 571 -22.07 -57.44 4.60
CA GLY A 571 -22.01 -57.93 5.98
C GLY A 571 -22.46 -59.39 6.12
N ARG A 572 -23.44 -59.83 5.33
CA ARG A 572 -23.86 -61.25 5.28
C ARG A 572 -22.80 -62.17 4.66
N PHE A 573 -21.97 -61.66 3.74
CA PHE A 573 -20.95 -62.46 3.06
C PHE A 573 -19.58 -62.42 3.73
N THR A 574 -19.25 -61.34 4.44
CA THR A 574 -17.92 -61.11 5.05
C THR A 574 -17.87 -61.40 6.54
N GLY A 575 -19.02 -61.60 7.20
CA GLY A 575 -19.09 -61.82 8.65
C GLY A 575 -18.81 -60.56 9.48
N VAL A 576 -18.63 -59.41 8.84
CA VAL A 576 -18.48 -58.11 9.53
C VAL A 576 -19.86 -57.66 10.03
N PRO A 577 -20.02 -57.37 11.34
CA PRO A 577 -21.29 -56.92 11.90
C PRO A 577 -21.76 -55.63 11.22
N VAL A 578 -23.00 -55.63 10.73
CA VAL A 578 -23.68 -54.39 10.32
C VAL A 578 -24.17 -53.71 11.61
N PRO A 579 -23.78 -52.45 11.89
CA PRO A 579 -24.29 -51.73 13.04
C PRO A 579 -25.82 -51.67 13.00
N ALA A 580 -26.48 -52.06 14.09
CA ALA A 580 -27.91 -51.89 14.22
C ALA A 580 -28.22 -50.38 14.25
N ALA A 581 -29.32 -49.97 13.60
CA ALA A 581 -29.84 -48.63 13.82
C ALA A 581 -30.14 -48.46 15.32
N PRO A 582 -29.85 -47.29 15.91
CA PRO A 582 -30.15 -47.01 17.31
C PRO A 582 -31.64 -47.14 17.63
#